data_AF-A0A6G0Y3E5-F1
#
_entry.id   AF-A0A6G0Y3E5-F1
#
_cell.length_a   1.000
_cell.length_b   1.000
_cell.length_c   1.000
_cell.angle_alpha   90.00
_cell.angle_beta   90.00
_cell.angle_gamma   90.00
#
_symmetry.space_group_name_H-M   'P 1'
#
loop_
_entity.id
_entity.type
_entity.pdbx_description
1 polymer ?
#
loop_
_entity_poly.entity_id
_entity_poly.type
_entity_poly.pdbx_seq_one_letter_code
_entity_poly.pdbx_strand_id
1 'polypeptide(L)' 'MDDTVMENSTCESNDHKEVMTFKGYEQKTFKNSSHIVGVFEVLQSLRKDKVLCDIRIEADDGIIIFGHKNILISAS' A
#
# COMPACT_ATOMS: atom_id res chain seq x y z
N MET A 1 21.76 -34.78 -35.10
CA MET A 1 21.38 -35.37 -33.80
C MET A 1 22.60 -35.19 -32.95
N ASP A 2 22.50 -34.18 -32.11
CA ASP A 2 23.61 -33.45 -31.50
C ASP A 2 24.27 -34.25 -30.40
N ASP A 3 25.59 -34.15 -30.29
CA ASP A 3 26.31 -34.36 -29.04
C ASP A 3 27.47 -33.34 -28.94
N THR A 4 27.49 -32.71 -27.78
CA THR A 4 28.24 -31.54 -27.33
C THR A 4 29.75 -31.76 -27.25
N VAL A 5 30.54 -30.74 -27.61
CA VAL A 5 31.90 -30.56 -27.10
C VAL A 5 32.03 -29.16 -26.52
N MET A 6 32.26 -29.11 -25.20
CA MET A 6 32.73 -27.93 -24.48
C MET A 6 34.09 -27.52 -25.03
N GLU A 7 34.21 -26.28 -25.51
CA GLU A 7 35.51 -25.61 -25.50
C GLU A 7 35.58 -24.66 -24.30
N ASN A 8 36.52 -24.99 -23.42
CA ASN A 8 36.91 -24.20 -22.27
C ASN A 8 37.77 -23.03 -22.76
N SER A 9 37.18 -21.86 -22.94
CA SER A 9 37.95 -20.62 -23.08
C SER A 9 38.17 -20.04 -21.69
N THR A 10 39.21 -20.51 -21.00
CA THR A 10 39.78 -19.73 -19.90
C THR A 10 40.52 -18.56 -20.51
N CYS A 11 39.98 -17.35 -20.36
CA CYS A 11 40.78 -16.14 -20.39
C CYS A 11 40.45 -15.32 -19.15
N GLU A 12 41.20 -15.58 -18.09
CA GLU A 12 41.39 -14.61 -17.02
C GLU A 12 41.91 -13.31 -17.66
N SER A 13 41.20 -12.20 -17.46
CA SER A 13 41.76 -10.95 -16.95
C SER A 13 40.80 -9.80 -17.22
N ASN A 14 40.27 -9.26 -16.13
CA ASN A 14 40.50 -7.89 -15.66
C ASN A 14 39.28 -7.42 -14.88
N ASP A 15 39.54 -7.06 -13.62
CA ASP A 15 38.64 -6.43 -12.68
C ASP A 15 37.93 -5.21 -13.28
N HIS A 16 36.83 -5.45 -13.95
CA HIS A 16 35.80 -4.43 -14.11
C HIS A 16 34.57 -4.97 -13.42
N LYS A 17 34.56 -4.78 -12.09
CA LYS A 17 33.33 -4.72 -11.31
C LYS A 17 32.50 -3.58 -11.90
N GLU A 18 31.81 -3.85 -12.99
CA GLU A 18 30.79 -2.96 -13.49
C GLU A 18 29.68 -3.00 -12.44
N VAL A 19 29.80 -2.06 -11.49
CA VAL A 19 28.70 -1.73 -10.61
C VAL A 19 27.61 -1.24 -11.53
N MET A 20 26.67 -2.14 -11.84
CA MET A 20 25.44 -1.83 -12.53
C MET A 20 24.75 -0.74 -11.71
N THR A 21 24.98 0.51 -12.10
CA THR A 21 24.35 1.65 -11.44
C THR A 21 22.91 1.65 -11.91
N PHE A 22 22.01 1.24 -11.01
CA PHE A 22 20.60 1.47 -11.22
C PHE A 22 20.42 2.98 -11.37
N LYS A 23 20.12 3.46 -12.59
CA LYS A 23 19.71 4.86 -12.77
C LYS A 23 18.49 5.04 -11.87
N GLY A 24 18.68 5.75 -10.76
CA GLY A 24 17.64 5.97 -9.77
C GLY A 24 16.41 6.48 -10.49
N TYR A 25 15.33 5.70 -10.47
CA TYR A 25 14.05 6.15 -10.97
C TYR A 25 13.68 7.42 -10.20
N GLU A 26 13.41 8.53 -10.90
CA GLU A 26 12.99 9.74 -10.23
C GLU A 26 11.69 9.48 -9.46
N GLN A 27 11.76 9.61 -8.13
CA GLN A 27 10.60 9.47 -7.28
C GLN A 27 9.62 10.61 -7.58
N LYS A 28 8.52 10.31 -8.27
CA LYS A 28 7.46 11.28 -8.53
C LYS A 28 6.44 11.26 -7.38
N THR A 29 6.32 12.37 -6.66
CA THR A 29 5.28 12.54 -5.64
C THR A 29 3.96 12.92 -6.30
N PHE A 30 2.88 12.23 -5.96
CA PHE A 30 1.52 12.58 -6.38
C PHE A 30 0.66 12.82 -5.14
N LYS A 31 -0.10 13.92 -5.14
CA LYS A 31 -1.04 14.27 -4.07
C LYS A 31 -2.43 14.43 -4.67
N ASN A 32 -3.36 13.60 -4.22
CA ASN A 32 -4.79 13.80 -4.50
C ASN A 32 -5.42 14.55 -3.33
N SER A 33 -5.79 15.82 -3.52
CA SER A 33 -6.40 16.64 -2.48
C SER A 33 -7.81 16.19 -2.09
N SER A 34 -8.53 15.51 -2.99
CA SER A 34 -9.92 15.09 -2.79
C SER A 34 -10.05 13.68 -2.20
N HIS A 35 -8.95 12.92 -2.10
CA HIS A 35 -8.99 11.51 -1.66
C HIS A 35 -9.66 11.35 -0.30
N ILE A 36 -9.36 12.27 0.63
CA ILE A 36 -9.85 12.17 2.00
C ILE A 36 -11.36 12.39 2.06
N VAL A 37 -11.88 13.38 1.33
CA VAL A 37 -13.31 13.68 1.25
C VAL A 37 -14.07 12.45 0.73
N GLY A 38 -13.61 11.86 -0.37
CA GLY A 38 -14.26 10.68 -0.95
C GLY A 38 -14.23 9.45 -0.03
N VAL A 39 -13.10 9.20 0.65
CA VAL A 39 -13.00 8.10 1.62
C VAL A 39 -13.96 8.31 2.79
N PHE A 40 -14.07 9.52 3.32
CA PHE A 40 -15.01 9.82 4.41
C PHE A 40 -16.47 9.68 3.96
N GLU A 41 -16.84 10.09 2.74
CA GLU A 41 -18.19 9.91 2.21
C GLU A 41 -18.58 8.43 2.10
N VAL A 42 -17.66 7.58 1.62
CA VAL A 42 -17.86 6.14 1.54
C VAL A 42 -18.04 5.55 2.94
N LEU A 43 -17.14 5.85 3.87
CA LEU A 43 -17.20 5.33 5.24
C LEU A 43 -18.46 5.80 5.98
N GLN A 44 -18.89 7.05 5.77
CA GLN A 44 -20.15 7.53 6.32
C GLN A 44 -21.36 6.79 5.75
N SER A 45 -21.35 6.43 4.46
CA SER A 45 -22.40 5.64 3.85
C SER A 45 -22.44 4.22 4.42
N LEU A 46 -21.29 3.55 4.51
CA LEU A 46 -21.17 2.22 5.12
C LEU A 46 -21.62 2.20 6.59
N ARG A 47 -21.34 3.28 7.34
CA ARG A 47 -21.80 3.43 8.73
C ARG A 47 -23.33 3.40 8.83
N LYS A 48 -24.06 4.04 7.90
CA LYS A 48 -25.53 4.05 7.88
C LYS A 48 -26.09 2.65 7.72
N ASP A 49 -25.46 1.85 6.87
CA ASP A 49 -25.83 0.45 6.61
C ASP A 49 -25.20 -0.53 7.62
N LYS A 50 -24.47 -0.01 8.61
CA LYS A 50 -23.72 -0.78 9.63
C LYS A 50 -22.69 -1.76 9.05
N VAL A 51 -22.23 -1.49 7.83
CA VAL A 51 -21.24 -2.31 7.12
C VAL A 51 -19.83 -1.96 7.63
N LEU A 52 -19.07 -3.01 7.97
CA LEU A 52 -17.71 -2.93 8.54
C LEU A 52 -17.63 -2.17 9.87
N CYS A 53 -18.76 -1.85 10.51
CA CYS A 53 -18.76 -1.25 11.84
C CYS A 53 -18.23 -2.25 12.87
N ASP A 54 -17.22 -1.84 13.62
CA ASP A 54 -16.49 -2.65 14.60
C ASP A 54 -16.59 -2.11 16.03
N ILE A 55 -17.38 -1.04 16.22
CA ILE A 55 -17.71 -0.46 17.52
C ILE A 55 -19.22 -0.16 17.62
N ARG A 56 -19.77 -0.45 18.81
CA ARG A 56 -21.11 -0.06 19.27
C ARG A 56 -20.93 0.77 20.54
N ILE A 57 -21.44 2.00 20.52
CA ILE A 57 -21.42 2.93 21.65
C ILE A 57 -22.86 3.14 22.08
N GLU A 58 -23.13 3.02 23.36
CA GLU A 58 -24.42 3.36 23.96
C GLU A 58 -24.22 4.64 24.75
N ALA A 59 -24.95 5.68 24.40
CA ALA A 59 -24.94 6.95 25.10
C ALA A 59 -25.88 6.91 26.32
N ASP A 60 -25.71 7.85 27.25
CA ASP A 60 -26.46 7.89 28.51
C ASP A 60 -27.98 8.06 28.32
N ASP A 61 -28.40 8.56 27.15
CA ASP A 61 -29.80 8.68 26.74
C ASP A 61 -30.36 7.40 26.08
N GLY A 62 -29.57 6.33 26.05
CA GLY A 62 -29.92 5.05 25.44
C GLY A 62 -29.75 5.02 23.91
N ILE A 63 -29.23 6.08 23.28
CA ILE A 63 -28.95 6.06 21.84
C ILE A 63 -27.77 5.13 21.56
N ILE A 64 -27.96 4.23 20.59
CA ILE A 64 -26.93 3.31 20.13
C ILE A 64 -26.31 3.82 18.83
N ILE A 65 -25.01 4.07 18.85
CA ILE A 65 -24.21 4.51 17.71
C ILE A 65 -23.31 3.36 17.27
N PHE A 66 -23.39 3.02 15.98
CA PHE A 66 -22.43 2.14 15.32
C PHE A 66 -21.42 2.99 14.55
N GLY A 67 -20.16 2.56 14.53
CA GLY A 67 -19.10 3.27 13.83
C GLY A 67 -17.89 2.39 13.51
N HIS A 68 -16.85 3.04 12.99
CA HIS A 68 -15.56 2.45 12.69
C HIS A 68 -14.52 2.97 13.70
N LYS A 69 -13.83 2.07 14.41
CA LYS A 69 -12.84 2.41 15.44
C LYS A 69 -11.75 3.33 14.92
N ASN A 70 -11.23 3.04 13.73
CA ASN A 70 -10.17 3.84 13.11
C ASN A 70 -10.61 5.29 12.88
N ILE A 71 -11.84 5.51 12.42
CA ILE A 71 -12.40 6.83 12.17
C ILE A 71 -12.61 7.57 13.48
N LEU A 72 -13.17 6.89 14.49
CA LEU A 72 -13.36 7.49 15.81
C LEU A 72 -12.02 7.95 16.42
N ILE A 73 -11.00 7.08 16.41
CA ILE A 73 -9.67 7.39 16.94
C ILE A 73 -9.00 8.53 16.15
N SER A 74 -9.20 8.60 14.84
CA SER A 74 -8.59 9.66 14.01
C SER A 74 -9.18 11.06 14.24
N ALA A 75 -10.38 11.15 14.82
CA ALA A 75 -11.10 12.39 15.02
C ALA A 75 -10.81 13.06 16.38
N SER A 76 -10.16 12.33 17.30
CA SER A 76 -9.93 12.73 18.70
C SER A 76 -8.45 12.87 19.04
#